data_AF-G4Q415-F1
#
_entry.id   AF-G4Q415-F1
#
_cell.length_a   1.000
_cell.length_b   1.000
_cell.length_c   1.000
_cell.angle_alpha   90.00
_cell.angle_beta   90.00
_cell.angle_gamma   90.00
#
_symmetry.space_group_name_H-M   'P 1'
#
loop_
_entity.id
_entity.type
_entity.pdbx_description
1 polymer ?
#
loop_
_entity_poly.entity_id
_entity_poly.type
_entity_poly.pdbx_seq_one_letter_code
_entity_poly.pdbx_strand_id
1 'polypeptide(L)' 'MHGWTNDERMMIACCNDGTRPVIFKIERIDIPENRDEEEWLSKQNFKNTADNAYTG' A
#
# COMPACT_ATOMS: atom_id res chain seq x y z
N MET A 1 10.74 0.29 -10.08
CA MET A 1 9.47 0.66 -9.41
C MET A 1 8.25 0.46 -10.32
N HIS A 2 8.28 -0.46 -11.28
CA HIS A 2 7.10 -0.69 -12.11
C HIS A 2 6.07 -1.49 -11.29
N GLY A 3 4.86 -0.97 -11.10
CA GLY A 3 3.79 -1.62 -10.33
C GLY A 3 3.76 -1.29 -8.83
N TRP A 4 4.81 -0.70 -8.25
CA TRP A 4 4.85 -0.40 -6.80
C TRP A 4 4.17 0.90 -6.40
N THR A 5 4.04 1.84 -7.35
CA THR A 5 3.35 3.13 -7.15
C THR A 5 2.17 3.27 -8.11
N ASN A 6 1.63 2.15 -8.61
CA ASN A 6 0.48 2.14 -9.51
C ASN A 6 -0.86 2.32 -8.77
N ASP A 7 -0.84 2.29 -7.43
CA ASP A 7 -2.01 2.48 -6.57
C ASP A 7 -1.85 3.79 -5.78
N GLU A 8 -2.86 4.66 -5.84
CA GLU A 8 -2.88 5.95 -5.13
C GLU A 8 -2.97 5.81 -3.59
N ARG A 9 -3.40 4.66 -3.09
CA ARG A 9 -3.44 4.34 -1.66
C ARG A 9 -2.09 3.86 -1.13
N MET A 10 -1.14 3.60 -2.02
CA MET A 10 0.14 2.99 -1.70
C MET A 10 1.26 4.02 -1.76
N MET A 11 1.95 4.19 -0.64
CA MET A 11 3.10 5.09 -0.52
C MET A 11 4.36 4.28 -0.21
N ILE A 12 5.43 4.55 -0.96
CA ILE A 12 6.75 4.00 -0.66
C ILE A 12 7.56 5.09 0.05
N ALA A 13 7.96 4.83 1.29
CA ALA A 13 8.83 5.71 2.06
C ALA A 13 10.18 5.04 2.26
N CYS A 14 11.26 5.83 2.23
CA CYS A 14 12.62 5.34 2.46
C CYS A 14 13.24 6.14 3.61
N CYS A 15 13.77 5.45 4.60
CA CYS A 15 14.68 6.03 5.58
C CYS A 15 16.07 5.44 5.36
N ASN A 16 17.09 6.29 5.33
CA ASN A 16 18.47 5.87 5.19
C ASN A 16 19.28 6.38 6.38
N ASP A 17 19.79 5.47 7.21
CA ASP A 17 20.71 5.79 8.32
C ASP A 17 22.19 5.84 7.90
N GLY A 18 22.47 5.69 6.60
CA GLY A 18 23.80 5.72 6.02
C GLY A 18 24.41 4.33 5.76
N THR A 19 23.85 3.24 6.31
CA THR A 19 24.40 1.89 6.10
C THR A 19 23.45 0.91 5.43
N ARG A 20 22.14 1.00 5.68
CA ARG A 20 21.13 0.16 5.01
C ARG A 20 19.85 0.96 4.79
N PRO A 21 19.40 1.14 3.53
CA PRO A 21 18.11 1.76 3.29
C PRO A 21 17.00 0.86 3.82
N VAL A 22 16.11 1.41 4.64
CA VAL A 22 14.89 0.76 5.07
C VAL A 22 13.77 1.30 4.19
N ILE A 23 13.14 0.41 3.43
CA ILE A 23 11.99 0.74 2.59
C ILE A 23 10.72 0.34 3.32
N PHE A 24 9.83 1.30 3.53
CA PHE A 24 8.48 1.07 4.04
C PHE A 24 7.51 1.09 2.87
N LYS A 25 6.63 0.08 2.84
CA LYS A 25 5.44 0.06 1.99
C LYS A 25 4.25 0.40 2.88
N ILE A 26 3.77 1.62 2.76
CA ILE A 26 2.67 2.17 3.57
C ILE A 26 1.39 2.08 2.73
N GLU A 27 0.34 1.54 3.32
CA GLU A 27 -0.98 1.43 2.71
C GLU A 27 -1.96 2.34 3.47
N ARG A 28 -2.68 3.20 2.74
CA ARG A 28 -3.76 3.99 3.30
C ARG A 28 -5.01 3.12 3.41
N ILE A 29 -5.45 2.90 4.64
CA ILE A 29 -6.71 2.20 4.93
C ILE A 29 -7.78 3.28 5.12
N ASP A 30 -8.78 3.27 4.24
CA ASP A 30 -9.96 4.13 4.41
C ASP A 30 -10.91 3.45 5.42
N ILE A 31 -11.35 4.20 6.44
CA ILE A 31 -12.32 3.73 7.44
C ILE A 31 -13.69 4.30 7.03
N PRO A 32 -14.73 3.47 6.86
CA PRO A 32 -16.04 3.96 6.49
C PRO A 32 -16.65 4.79 7.62
N GLU A 33 -17.18 5.97 7.29
CA GLU A 33 -17.93 6.82 8.24
C GLU A 33 -19.44 6.56 8.17
N ASN A 34 -19.91 5.87 7.12
CA ASN A 34 -21.31 5.53 6.91
C ASN A 34 -21.47 4.16 6.21
N ARG A 35 -22.71 3.68 6.17
CA ARG A 35 -23.04 2.34 5.63
C ARG A 35 -22.81 2.23 4.12
N ASP A 36 -23.01 3.32 3.39
CA ASP A 36 -22.83 3.32 1.93
C ASP A 36 -21.33 3.19 1.57
N GLU A 37 -20.45 3.82 2.36
CA GLU A 37 -19.00 3.68 2.25
C GLU A 37 -18.52 2.28 2.64
N GLU A 38 -19.12 1.67 3.68
CA GLU A 38 -18.79 0.30 4.10
C GLU A 38 -19.12 -0.71 2.98
N GLU A 39 -20.30 -0.58 2.37
CA GLU A 39 -20.71 -1.41 1.23
C GLU A 39 -19.82 -1.19 -0.01
N TRP A 40 -19.31 0.02 -0.23
CA TRP A 40 -18.39 0.31 -1.33
C TRP A 40 -17.00 -0.27 -1.07
N LEU A 41 -16.45 -0.09 0.14
CA LEU A 41 -15.13 -0.58 0.54
C LEU A 41 -15.06 -2.11 0.53
N SER A 42 -16.12 -2.79 0.97
CA SER A 42 -16.17 -4.27 0.99
C SER A 42 -16.11 -4.92 -0.40
N LYS A 43 -16.46 -4.18 -1.46
CA LYS A 43 -16.40 -4.65 -2.85
C LYS A 43 -15.00 -4.57 -3.44
N GLN A 44 -14.09 -3.86 -2.78
CA GLN A 44 -12.71 -3.70 -3.24
C GLN A 44 -11.80 -4.77 -2.65
N ASN A 45 -10.73 -5.12 -3.36
CA ASN A 45 -9.71 -6.06 -2.87
C ASN A 45 -8.34 -5.39 -2.83
N PHE A 46 -7.88 -5.05 -1.63
CA PHE A 46 -6.61 -4.38 -1.37
C PHE A 46 -5.49 -5.32 -0.89
N LYS A 47 -5.69 -6.64 -0.96
CA LYS A 47 -4.69 -7.58 -0.45
C LYS A 47 -3.39 -7.49 -1.24
N ASN A 48 -2.30 -7.25 -0.52
CA ASN A 48 -0.94 -7.29 -1.04
C ASN A 48 -0.26 -8.59 -0.56
N THR A 49 0.25 -9.41 -1.48
CA THR A 49 0.95 -10.67 -1.15
C THR A 49 2.46 -10.53 -1.37
N ALA A 50 3.23 -11.53 -0.92
CA ALA A 50 4.67 -11.59 -1.17
C ALA A 50 4.98 -11.63 -2.68
N ASP A 51 4.08 -12.18 -3.51
CA ASP A 51 4.23 -12.22 -4.97
C ASP A 51 4.11 -10.84 -5.62
N ASN A 52 3.45 -9.89 -4.96
CA ASN A 52 3.40 -8.49 -5.40
C ASN A 52 4.70 -7.72 -5.08
N ALA A 53 5.64 -8.32 -4.34
CA ALA A 53 6.91 -7.69 -4.01
C ALA A 53 7.86 -7.76 -5.21
N TYR A 54 8.42 -6.61 -5.60
CA TYR A 54 9.47 -6.51 -6.59
C TYR A 54 10.80 -6.89 -5.93
N THR A 55 11.40 -7.98 -6.39
CA THR A 55 12.62 -8.55 -5.81
C THR A 55 13.88 -8.28 -6.62
N GLY A 56 13.80 -7.59 -7.75
CA GLY A 56 14.96 -7.25 -8.60
C GLY A 56 14.58 -6.77 -9.97
#